data_AF-A0A161JHC3-F1
#
_entry.id   AF-A0A161JHC3-F1
#
_cell.length_a   1.000
_cell.length_b   1.000
_cell.length_c   1.000
_cell.angle_alpha   90.00
_cell.angle_beta   90.00
_cell.angle_gamma   90.00
#
_symmetry.space_group_name_H-M   'P 1'
#
loop_
_entity.id
_entity.type
_entity.pdbx_description
1 polymer ?
#
loop_
_entity_poly.entity_id
_entity_poly.type
_entity_poly.pdbx_seq_one_letter_code
_entity_poly.pdbx_strand_id
1 'polypeptide(L)'
;MGPKDPEVRAQRARLAAHKSWANTLDPASRTAKARAAAAGRFEKQAREMHPTATDEQIARVAENLRQAHFASMRLKSAMSRAAKKAGAERAAA
;
A
#
# COMPACT_ATOMS: atom_id res chain seq x y z
N MET A 1 31.30 -8.30 -4.28
CA MET A 1 29.83 -8.12 -4.21
C MET A 1 29.19 -9.47 -3.90
N GLY A 2 28.66 -9.68 -2.70
CA GLY A 2 28.12 -10.98 -2.28
C GLY A 2 26.65 -11.17 -2.67
N PRO A 3 26.11 -12.40 -2.65
CA PRO A 3 24.70 -12.69 -2.98
C PRO A 3 23.67 -12.03 -2.04
N LYS A 4 24.10 -11.48 -0.90
CA LYS A 4 23.27 -10.74 0.07
C LYS A 4 23.46 -9.22 -0.01
N ASP A 5 24.29 -8.74 -0.92
CA ASP A 5 24.51 -7.32 -1.15
C ASP A 5 23.20 -6.60 -1.57
N PRO A 6 22.86 -5.44 -0.97
CA PRO A 6 21.62 -4.73 -1.28
C PRO A 6 21.46 -4.34 -2.76
N GLU A 7 22.56 -3.98 -3.43
CA GLU A 7 22.54 -3.57 -4.83
C GLU A 7 22.33 -4.78 -5.75
N VAL A 8 23.01 -5.91 -5.47
CA VAL A 8 22.78 -7.18 -6.17
C VAL A 8 21.32 -7.65 -6.01
N ARG A 9 20.76 -7.53 -4.79
CA ARG A 9 19.35 -7.84 -4.53
C ARG A 9 18.41 -6.97 -5.36
N ALA A 10 18.68 -5.66 -5.43
CA ALA A 10 17.87 -4.73 -6.21
C ALA A 10 17.94 -5.00 -7.73
N GLN A 11 19.12 -5.35 -8.26
CA GLN A 11 19.28 -5.74 -9.66
C GLN A 11 18.51 -7.03 -9.99
N ARG A 12 18.58 -8.05 -9.13
CA ARG A 12 17.80 -9.30 -9.29
C ARG A 12 16.30 -9.06 -9.28
N ALA A 13 15.81 -8.20 -8.38
CA ALA A 13 14.38 -7.85 -8.31
C ALA A 13 13.90 -7.16 -9.58
N ARG A 14 14.70 -6.23 -10.13
CA ARG A 14 14.40 -5.56 -11.41
C ARG A 14 14.35 -6.54 -12.58
N LEU A 15 15.36 -7.41 -12.70
CA LEU A 15 15.39 -8.44 -13.75
C LEU A 15 14.14 -9.34 -13.68
N ALA A 16 13.77 -9.79 -12.49
CA ALA A 16 12.57 -10.60 -12.28
C ALA A 16 11.28 -9.84 -12.65
N ALA A 17 11.17 -8.56 -12.28
CA ALA A 17 10.03 -7.73 -12.62
C ALA A 17 9.88 -7.57 -14.14
N HIS A 18 10.96 -7.24 -14.85
CA HIS A 18 10.93 -7.10 -16.32
C HIS A 18 10.55 -8.41 -17.01
N LYS A 19 11.16 -9.54 -16.62
CA LYS A 19 10.78 -10.87 -17.16
C LYS A 19 9.31 -11.19 -16.90
N SER A 20 8.84 -10.91 -15.69
CA SER A 20 7.46 -11.16 -15.30
C SER A 20 6.46 -10.33 -16.11
N TRP A 21 6.75 -9.04 -16.35
CA TRP A 21 5.90 -8.17 -17.16
C TRP A 21 5.98 -8.47 -18.66
N ALA A 22 7.14 -8.89 -19.17
CA ALA A 22 7.26 -9.36 -20.56
C ALA A 22 6.35 -10.58 -20.85
N ASN A 23 6.12 -11.43 -19.84
CA ASN A 23 5.22 -12.58 -19.94
C ASN A 23 3.74 -12.24 -19.64
N THR A 24 3.40 -10.96 -19.42
CA THR A 24 2.03 -10.53 -19.10
C THR A 24 1.41 -9.83 -20.30
N LEU A 25 0.55 -10.53 -21.04
CA LEU A 25 -0.17 -9.96 -22.19
C LEU A 25 -1.36 -9.10 -21.77
N ASP A 26 -1.97 -9.41 -20.62
CA ASP A 26 -3.06 -8.62 -20.02
C ASP A 26 -2.67 -8.14 -18.60
N PRO A 27 -2.18 -6.90 -18.48
CA PRO A 27 -1.82 -6.30 -17.19
C PRO A 27 -3.02 -6.10 -16.24
N ALA A 28 -4.20 -5.85 -16.79
CA ALA A 28 -5.40 -5.58 -16.01
C ALA A 28 -5.86 -6.85 -15.30
N SER A 29 -5.88 -7.98 -16.01
CA SER A 29 -6.23 -9.29 -15.45
C SER A 29 -5.22 -9.75 -14.40
N ARG A 30 -3.91 -9.56 -14.65
CA ARG A 30 -2.86 -9.93 -13.68
C ARG A 30 -3.06 -9.27 -12.31
N THR A 31 -3.53 -8.03 -12.27
CA THR A 31 -3.71 -7.28 -11.03
C THR A 31 -5.15 -7.30 -10.49
N ALA A 32 -6.10 -7.89 -11.23
CA ALA A 32 -7.52 -7.84 -10.88
C ALA A 32 -7.82 -8.38 -9.48
N LYS A 33 -7.29 -9.55 -9.14
CA LYS A 33 -7.48 -10.16 -7.80
C LYS A 33 -6.94 -9.29 -6.67
N ALA A 34 -5.76 -8.71 -6.86
CA ALA A 34 -5.15 -7.82 -5.87
C ALA A 34 -5.95 -6.52 -5.71
N ARG A 35 -6.44 -5.95 -6.80
CA ARG A 35 -7.31 -4.75 -6.77
C ARG A 35 -8.64 -5.04 -6.08
N ALA A 36 -9.26 -6.18 -6.37
CA ALA A 36 -10.50 -6.60 -5.72
C ALA A 36 -10.31 -6.82 -4.21
N ALA A 37 -9.24 -7.50 -3.80
CA ALA A 37 -8.91 -7.68 -2.40
C ALA A 37 -8.62 -6.34 -1.70
N ALA A 38 -7.91 -5.43 -2.36
CA ALA A 38 -7.68 -4.09 -1.83
C ALA A 38 -9.01 -3.35 -1.65
N ALA A 39 -9.92 -3.39 -2.63
CA ALA A 39 -11.23 -2.73 -2.52
C ALA A 39 -12.09 -3.33 -1.39
N GLY A 40 -12.16 -4.66 -1.30
CA GLY A 40 -13.04 -5.35 -0.34
C GLY A 40 -12.53 -5.43 1.10
N ARG A 41 -11.26 -5.08 1.37
CA ARG A 41 -10.68 -5.24 2.72
C ARG A 41 -11.44 -4.49 3.82
N PHE A 42 -11.99 -3.31 3.50
CA PHE A 42 -12.67 -2.47 4.47
C PHE A 42 -14.07 -2.97 4.78
N GLU A 43 -14.77 -3.54 3.80
CA GLU A 43 -16.05 -4.20 4.03
C GLU A 43 -15.86 -5.45 4.91
N LYS A 44 -14.84 -6.26 4.60
CA LYS A 44 -14.46 -7.41 5.44
C LYS A 44 -14.21 -6.98 6.89
N GLN A 45 -13.39 -5.94 7.08
CA GLN A 45 -13.09 -5.40 8.40
C GLN A 45 -14.33 -4.83 9.09
N ALA A 46 -15.21 -4.14 8.37
CA ALA A 46 -16.46 -3.62 8.90
C ALA A 46 -17.38 -4.75 9.41
N ARG A 47 -17.50 -5.86 8.66
CA ARG A 47 -18.27 -7.04 9.05
C ARG A 47 -17.66 -7.76 10.27
N GLU A 48 -16.33 -7.81 10.36
CA GLU A 48 -15.63 -8.36 11.53
C GLU A 48 -15.87 -7.52 12.79
N MET A 49 -15.90 -6.20 12.68
CA MET A 49 -16.16 -5.30 13.82
C MET A 49 -17.64 -5.25 14.23
N HIS A 50 -18.55 -5.44 13.27
CA HIS A 50 -19.98 -5.32 13.47
C HIS A 50 -20.73 -6.50 12.83
N PRO A 51 -20.64 -7.71 13.40
CA PRO A 51 -21.17 -8.93 12.78
C PRO A 51 -22.70 -8.95 12.65
N THR A 52 -23.41 -8.14 13.43
CA THR A 52 -24.89 -8.04 13.42
C THR A 52 -25.42 -6.81 12.70
N ALA A 53 -24.56 -6.00 12.10
CA ALA A 53 -24.97 -4.78 11.41
C ALA A 53 -25.62 -5.08 10.05
N THR A 54 -26.52 -4.19 9.63
CA THR A 54 -27.12 -4.25 8.30
C THR A 54 -26.10 -3.91 7.21
N ASP A 55 -26.35 -4.32 5.96
CA ASP A 55 -25.43 -4.01 4.85
C ASP A 55 -25.23 -2.51 4.64
N GLU A 56 -26.25 -1.69 4.89
CA GLU A 56 -26.13 -0.22 4.83
C GLU A 56 -25.16 0.31 5.91
N GLN A 57 -25.28 -0.20 7.14
CA GLN A 57 -24.38 0.15 8.23
C GLN A 57 -22.94 -0.31 7.92
N ILE A 58 -22.77 -1.51 7.37
CA ILE A 58 -21.48 -2.04 6.93
C ILE A 58 -20.87 -1.15 5.84
N ALA A 59 -21.64 -0.75 4.82
CA ALA A 59 -21.15 0.12 3.76
C ALA A 59 -20.68 1.48 4.30
N ARG A 60 -21.45 2.09 5.21
CA ARG A 60 -21.07 3.33 5.89
C ARG A 60 -19.78 3.17 6.69
N VAL A 61 -19.64 2.10 7.46
CA VAL A 61 -18.43 1.82 8.25
C VAL A 61 -17.23 1.58 7.33
N ALA A 62 -17.39 0.78 6.28
CA ALA A 62 -16.33 0.47 5.32
C ALA A 62 -15.79 1.75 4.63
N GLU A 63 -16.67 2.68 4.26
CA GLU A 63 -16.23 3.96 3.69
C GLU A 63 -15.44 4.81 4.70
N ASN A 64 -15.89 4.87 5.95
CA ASN A 64 -15.15 5.57 7.00
C ASN A 64 -13.78 4.93 7.27
N LEU A 65 -13.69 3.60 7.31
CA LEU A 65 -12.41 2.88 7.45
C LEU A 65 -11.46 3.17 6.28
N ARG A 66 -12.01 3.22 5.06
CA ARG A 66 -11.26 3.57 3.85
C ARG A 66 -10.67 4.97 4.00
N GLN A 67 -11.49 5.95 4.36
CA GLN A 67 -11.05 7.34 4.55
C GLN A 67 -10.00 7.45 5.66
N ALA A 68 -10.23 6.81 6.81
CA ALA A 68 -9.30 6.80 7.94
C ALA A 68 -7.94 6.20 7.55
N HIS A 69 -7.93 5.11 6.78
CA HIS A 69 -6.70 4.48 6.31
C HIS A 69 -5.86 5.43 5.44
N PHE A 70 -6.49 6.08 4.45
CA PHE A 70 -5.80 7.04 3.58
C PHE A 70 -5.38 8.31 4.34
N ALA A 71 -6.19 8.78 5.28
CA ALA A 71 -5.84 9.90 6.15
C ALA A 71 -4.59 9.58 7.01
N SER A 72 -4.53 8.39 7.60
CA SER A 72 -3.37 7.91 8.36
C SER A 72 -2.09 7.88 7.51
N MET A 73 -2.17 7.37 6.26
CA MET A 73 -1.03 7.36 5.34
C MET A 73 -0.55 8.77 4.99
N ARG A 74 -1.49 9.70 4.73
CA ARG A 74 -1.16 11.11 4.43
C ARG A 74 -0.45 11.77 5.61
N LEU A 75 -0.96 11.57 6.82
CA LEU A 75 -0.37 12.12 8.05
C LEU A 75 1.06 11.61 8.24
N LYS A 76 1.28 10.29 8.18
CA LYS A 76 2.60 9.68 8.31
C LYS A 76 3.58 10.21 7.26
N SER A 77 3.10 10.39 6.02
CA SER A 77 3.90 10.96 4.94
C SER A 77 4.29 12.42 5.21
N ALA A 78 3.36 13.25 5.70
CA ALA A 78 3.64 14.62 6.08
C ALA A 78 4.67 14.72 7.22
N MET A 79 4.51 13.90 8.27
CA MET A 79 5.46 13.82 9.38
C MET A 79 6.86 13.42 8.90
N SER A 80 6.96 12.43 8.01
CA SER A 80 8.25 11.99 7.45
C SER A 80 8.93 13.11 6.66
N ARG A 81 8.18 13.86 5.84
CA ARG A 81 8.73 15.02 5.10
C ARG A 81 9.23 16.11 6.05
N ALA A 82 8.46 16.43 7.09
CA ALA A 82 8.84 17.41 8.10
C ALA A 82 10.13 17.01 8.82
N ALA A 83 10.26 15.74 9.23
CA ALA A 83 11.46 15.24 9.88
C ALA A 83 12.70 15.31 8.97
N LYS A 84 12.57 14.99 7.68
CA LYS A 84 13.66 15.11 6.70
C LYS A 84 14.11 16.56 6.51
N LYS A 85 13.16 17.50 6.42
CA LYS A 85 13.45 18.94 6.32
C LYS A 85 14.24 19.42 7.53
N ALA A 86 13.77 19.11 8.73
CA ALA A 86 14.47 19.48 9.97
C ALA A 86 15.87 18.85 10.07
N GLY A 87 16.03 17.59 9.63
CA GLY A 87 17.34 16.94 9.58
C GLY A 87 18.31 17.60 8.60
N ALA A 88 17.82 18.01 7.42
CA ALA A 88 18.61 18.73 6.43
C ALA A 88 19.02 20.13 6.94
N GLU A 89 18.11 20.86 7.58
CA GLU A 89 18.40 22.16 8.19
C GLU A 89 19.47 22.05 9.29
N ARG A 90 19.41 21.00 10.12
CA ARG A 90 20.45 20.74 11.13
C ARG A 90 21.81 20.34 10.56
N ALA A 91 21.83 19.70 9.39
CA ALA A 91 23.08 19.33 8.73
C ALA A 91 23.73 20.50 7.97
N ALA A 92 22.96 21.55 7.68
CA ALA A 92 23.42 22.76 7.00
C ALA A 92 23.83 23.89 7.95
N ALA A 93 23.57 23.75 9.26
CA ALA A 93 23.95 24.67 10.33
C ALA A 93 25.20 24.14 11.07
#